data_AF-A0A7V8BGU7-F1
#
_entry.id   AF-A0A7V8BGU7-F1
#
_cell.length_a   1.000
_cell.length_b   1.000
_cell.length_c   1.000
_cell.angle_alpha   90.00
_cell.angle_beta   90.00
_cell.angle_gamma   90.00
#
_symmetry.space_group_name_H-M   'P 1'
#
loop_
_entity.id
_entity.type
_entity.pdbx_description
1 polymer ?
#
loop_
_entity_poly.entity_id
_entity_poly.type
_entity_poly.pdbx_seq_one_letter_code
_entity_poly.pdbx_strand_id
1 'polypeptide(L)'
;MKDLIRYEMLRCERINRWISLLFATGFLGTLLYAATLRAAFDPAEYYEKKCSSCHTVGGGDDVGPDLKGIGERRSEDWLIKMIQSSQSMISAGDPVATQLFEKFKRKKMPDHDLSPDEVKQLLAFIQQGGPVEKPIDDKPATAATPQEIQLGQELFLGSRPLANGGPACISCHSVGSLGPLGGGSLALDLTQVYSRYEDAGLSKALRKTGFNIMREIYVPRPLTGEEAFALKAFLYQADRQGQESTGFQKKFVFLGVGGCVLFLGLMDLSWRKRRKKTAKPSHGGLS
;
A
#
# COMPACT_ATOMS: atom_id res chain seq x y z
N MET A 1 32.54 9.02 -80.70
CA MET A 1 32.99 8.63 -79.35
C MET A 1 32.64 9.68 -78.28
N LYS A 2 32.92 10.98 -78.51
CA LYS A 2 32.57 12.07 -77.56
C LYS A 2 31.06 12.23 -77.31
N ASP A 3 30.21 12.03 -78.32
CA ASP A 3 28.75 12.21 -78.18
C ASP A 3 28.06 11.07 -77.41
N LEU A 4 28.61 9.84 -77.49
CA LEU A 4 28.14 8.70 -76.69
C LEU A 4 28.42 8.90 -75.20
N ILE A 5 29.61 9.41 -74.86
CA ILE A 5 29.99 9.71 -73.47
C ILE A 5 29.11 10.83 -72.90
N ARG A 6 28.81 11.86 -73.71
CA ARG A 6 27.93 12.97 -73.31
C ARG A 6 26.48 12.50 -73.08
N TYR A 7 25.98 11.57 -73.90
CA TYR A 7 24.65 11.00 -73.72
C TYR A 7 24.53 10.16 -72.43
N GLU A 8 25.54 9.34 -72.11
CA GLU A 8 25.54 8.54 -70.88
C GLU A 8 25.68 9.39 -69.61
N MET A 9 26.50 10.45 -69.62
CA MET A 9 26.61 11.37 -68.48
C MET A 9 25.28 12.09 -68.19
N LEU A 10 24.59 12.60 -69.23
CA LEU A 10 23.29 13.25 -69.05
C LEU A 10 22.19 12.28 -68.59
N ARG A 11 22.28 11.00 -69.00
CA ARG A 11 21.38 9.95 -68.52
C ARG A 11 21.61 9.66 -67.03
N CYS A 12 22.86 9.64 -66.58
CA CYS A 12 23.23 9.42 -65.19
C CYS A 12 22.81 10.59 -64.29
N GLU A 13 23.04 11.83 -64.70
CA GLU A 13 22.59 13.03 -63.95
C GLU A 13 21.07 13.09 -63.82
N ARG A 14 20.35 12.74 -64.89
CA ARG A 14 18.88 12.70 -64.87
C ARG A 14 18.38 11.64 -63.90
N ILE A 15 18.92 10.41 -63.95
CA ILE A 15 18.56 9.32 -63.03
C ILE A 15 18.88 9.69 -61.57
N ASN A 16 20.03 10.31 -61.31
CA ASN A 16 20.44 10.71 -59.96
C ASN A 16 19.54 11.83 -59.38
N ARG A 17 19.02 12.73 -60.23
CA ARG A 17 18.01 13.75 -59.85
C ARG A 17 16.66 13.13 -59.49
N TRP A 18 16.19 12.14 -60.24
CA TRP A 18 14.93 11.43 -59.93
C TRP A 18 15.05 10.58 -58.66
N ILE A 19 16.20 9.92 -58.45
CA ILE A 19 16.49 9.19 -57.20
C ILE A 19 16.53 10.14 -56.00
N SER A 20 17.22 11.28 -56.12
CA SER A 20 17.29 12.29 -55.04
C SER A 20 15.91 12.89 -54.69
N LEU A 21 15.06 13.12 -55.70
CA LEU A 21 13.68 13.59 -55.49
C LEU A 21 12.79 12.53 -54.83
N LEU A 22 12.95 11.24 -55.16
CA LEU A 22 12.24 10.13 -54.51
C LEU A 22 12.67 9.93 -53.06
N PHE A 23 13.97 10.10 -52.76
CA PHE A 23 14.46 10.07 -51.37
C PHE A 23 13.96 11.29 -50.56
N ALA A 24 13.93 12.49 -51.14
CA ALA A 24 13.45 13.69 -50.45
C ALA A 24 11.94 13.65 -50.15
N THR A 25 11.12 13.15 -51.07
CA THR A 25 9.67 13.01 -50.86
C THR A 25 9.33 11.84 -49.94
N GLY A 26 10.06 10.73 -50.02
CA GLY A 26 9.92 9.58 -49.11
C GLY A 26 10.28 9.91 -47.66
N PHE A 27 11.33 10.70 -47.43
CA PHE A 27 11.78 11.09 -46.09
C PHE A 27 10.86 12.13 -45.43
N LEU A 28 10.27 13.04 -46.22
CA LEU A 28 9.27 13.98 -45.71
C LEU A 28 7.94 13.27 -45.36
N GLY A 29 7.56 12.26 -46.15
CA GLY A 29 6.37 11.44 -45.89
C GLY A 29 6.47 10.57 -44.63
N THR A 30 7.65 10.01 -44.34
CA THR A 30 7.86 9.21 -43.11
C THR A 30 7.95 10.07 -41.84
N LEU A 31 8.52 11.28 -41.93
CA LEU A 31 8.50 12.26 -40.82
C LEU A 31 7.09 12.76 -40.48
N LEU A 32 6.23 12.98 -41.49
CA LEU A 32 4.82 13.32 -41.30
C LEU A 32 3.99 12.16 -40.71
N TYR A 33 4.34 10.90 -41.02
CA TYR A 33 3.69 9.73 -40.42
C TYR A 33 4.08 9.54 -38.94
N ALA A 34 5.34 9.74 -38.58
CA ALA A 34 5.78 9.60 -37.18
C ALA A 34 5.11 10.62 -36.23
N ALA A 35 4.73 11.79 -36.74
CA ALA A 35 4.08 12.85 -35.95
C ALA A 35 2.63 12.53 -35.52
N THR A 36 1.99 11.49 -36.07
CA THR A 36 0.62 11.10 -35.71
C THR A 36 0.53 9.98 -34.68
N LEU A 37 1.66 9.36 -34.30
CA LEU A 37 1.72 8.34 -33.25
C LEU A 37 1.99 8.98 -31.87
N ARG A 38 1.08 9.83 -31.40
CA ARG A 38 0.99 10.07 -29.95
C ARG A 38 0.28 8.86 -29.36
N ALA A 39 0.93 8.16 -28.42
CA ALA A 39 0.28 7.07 -27.71
C ALA A 39 -1.06 7.56 -27.16
N ALA A 40 -2.13 6.79 -27.39
CA ALA A 40 -3.45 7.13 -26.90
C ALA A 40 -3.42 7.25 -25.37
N PHE A 41 -4.15 8.21 -24.82
CA PHE A 41 -4.27 8.37 -23.37
C PHE A 41 -4.97 7.15 -22.78
N ASP A 42 -4.31 6.47 -21.86
CA ASP A 42 -4.90 5.34 -21.11
C ASP A 42 -5.43 5.86 -19.76
N PRO A 43 -6.76 6.01 -19.60
CA PRO A 43 -7.34 6.51 -18.35
C PRO A 43 -7.16 5.54 -17.18
N ALA A 44 -7.07 4.22 -17.44
CA ALA A 44 -6.90 3.23 -16.39
C ALA A 44 -5.48 3.28 -15.82
N GLU A 45 -4.48 3.33 -16.69
CA GLU A 45 -3.09 3.48 -16.29
C GLU A 45 -2.86 4.82 -15.56
N TYR A 46 -3.45 5.91 -16.07
CA TYR A 46 -3.31 7.22 -15.45
C TYR A 46 -3.95 7.27 -14.06
N TYR A 47 -5.17 6.75 -13.92
CA TYR A 47 -5.85 6.65 -12.63
C TYR A 47 -5.00 5.88 -11.62
N GLU A 48 -4.47 4.71 -12.01
CA GLU A 48 -3.67 3.88 -11.13
C GLU A 48 -2.38 4.58 -10.68
N LYS A 49 -1.71 5.29 -11.58
CA LYS A 49 -0.44 5.96 -11.25
C LYS A 49 -0.61 7.27 -10.50
N LYS A 50 -1.73 7.98 -10.71
CA LYS A 50 -1.87 9.38 -10.30
C LYS A 50 -3.03 9.65 -9.34
N CYS A 51 -4.04 8.79 -9.29
CA CYS A 51 -5.28 9.03 -8.55
C CYS A 51 -5.54 8.00 -7.45
N SER A 52 -5.29 6.70 -7.69
CA SER A 52 -5.65 5.59 -6.79
C SER A 52 -5.00 5.68 -5.41
N SER A 53 -3.85 6.34 -5.31
CA SER A 53 -3.14 6.56 -4.05
C SER A 53 -3.93 7.40 -3.03
N CYS A 54 -4.83 8.26 -3.51
CA CYS A 54 -5.60 9.17 -2.66
C CYS A 54 -7.11 8.97 -2.78
N HIS A 55 -7.58 8.53 -3.94
CA HIS A 55 -8.99 8.37 -4.23
C HIS A 55 -9.40 6.89 -4.32
N THR A 56 -10.67 6.63 -4.05
CA THR A 56 -11.32 5.33 -4.26
C THR A 56 -12.48 5.48 -5.23
N VAL A 57 -12.95 4.37 -5.79
CA VAL A 57 -14.24 4.29 -6.50
C VAL A 57 -15.15 3.31 -5.76
N GLY A 58 -15.92 3.81 -4.81
CA GLY A 58 -16.85 3.01 -4.00
C GLY A 58 -16.25 2.44 -2.72
N GLY A 59 -15.00 2.79 -2.39
CA GLY A 59 -14.28 2.36 -1.19
C GLY A 59 -14.37 3.33 -0.02
N GLY A 60 -15.13 4.43 -0.17
CA GLY A 60 -15.29 5.50 0.82
C GLY A 60 -14.09 6.44 0.91
N ASP A 61 -14.28 7.60 1.56
CA ASP A 61 -13.26 8.64 1.68
C ASP A 61 -11.94 8.12 2.26
N ASP A 62 -10.82 8.64 1.76
CA ASP A 62 -9.46 8.31 2.19
C ASP A 62 -8.61 9.59 2.32
N VAL A 63 -7.42 9.67 1.70
CA VAL A 63 -6.65 10.92 1.61
C VAL A 63 -7.43 11.99 0.85
N GLY A 64 -8.18 11.56 -0.18
CA GLY A 64 -9.14 12.37 -0.92
C GLY A 64 -10.56 11.77 -0.88
N PRO A 65 -11.55 12.48 -1.42
CA PRO A 65 -12.94 12.01 -1.48
C PRO A 65 -13.11 10.78 -2.37
N ASP A 66 -14.07 9.92 -2.01
CA ASP A 66 -14.50 8.84 -2.89
C ASP A 66 -15.10 9.40 -4.19
N LEU A 67 -14.81 8.75 -5.32
CA LEU A 67 -15.19 9.19 -6.66
C LEU A 67 -16.40 8.43 -7.24
N LYS A 68 -17.00 7.49 -6.51
CA LYS A 68 -18.23 6.82 -6.97
C LYS A 68 -19.33 7.85 -7.21
N GLY A 69 -19.99 7.76 -8.37
CA GLY A 69 -21.07 8.67 -8.75
C GLY A 69 -20.63 10.14 -8.83
N ILE A 70 -19.35 10.44 -9.09
CA ILE A 70 -18.87 11.83 -9.14
C ILE A 70 -19.56 12.67 -10.22
N GLY A 71 -19.93 12.05 -11.36
CA GLY A 71 -20.64 12.71 -12.45
C GLY A 71 -22.07 13.15 -12.10
N GLU A 72 -22.69 12.52 -11.10
CA GLU A 72 -24.01 12.95 -10.59
C GLU A 72 -23.87 14.08 -9.56
N ARG A 73 -22.74 14.10 -8.84
CA ARG A 73 -22.49 15.06 -7.77
C ARG A 73 -22.02 16.41 -8.29
N ARG A 74 -21.30 16.46 -9.42
CA ARG A 74 -20.65 17.69 -9.92
C ARG A 74 -20.70 17.74 -11.45
N SER A 75 -20.76 18.96 -11.99
CA SER A 75 -20.71 19.17 -13.44
C SER A 75 -19.33 18.83 -14.02
N GLU A 76 -19.32 18.38 -15.28
CA GLU A 76 -18.09 18.06 -16.01
C GLU A 76 -17.11 19.24 -16.04
N ASP A 77 -17.59 20.45 -16.35
CA ASP A 77 -16.74 21.66 -16.38
C ASP A 77 -16.08 21.98 -15.03
N TRP A 78 -16.78 21.71 -13.93
CA TRP A 78 -16.23 21.90 -12.58
C TRP A 78 -15.16 20.84 -12.30
N LEU A 79 -15.41 19.59 -12.68
CA LEU A 79 -14.47 18.48 -12.50
C LEU A 79 -13.20 18.67 -13.33
N ILE A 80 -13.31 19.18 -14.56
CA ILE A 80 -12.16 19.52 -15.40
C ILE A 80 -11.24 20.52 -14.70
N LYS A 81 -11.80 21.63 -14.20
CA LYS A 81 -11.04 22.65 -13.47
C LYS A 81 -10.43 22.11 -12.17
N MET A 82 -11.18 21.27 -11.46
CA MET A 82 -10.74 20.70 -10.17
C MET A 82 -9.57 19.73 -10.37
N ILE A 83 -9.61 18.90 -11.41
CA ILE A 83 -8.55 17.94 -11.73
C ILE A 83 -7.31 18.66 -12.26
N GLN A 84 -7.49 19.67 -13.13
CA GLN A 84 -6.36 20.42 -13.68
C GLN A 84 -5.65 21.25 -12.62
N SER A 85 -6.40 21.95 -11.76
CA SER A 85 -5.82 22.73 -10.67
C SER A 85 -6.82 23.05 -9.56
N SER A 86 -6.87 22.19 -8.54
CA SER A 86 -7.68 22.40 -7.33
C SER A 86 -7.34 23.69 -6.59
N GLN A 87 -6.05 24.05 -6.53
CA GLN A 87 -5.58 25.22 -5.78
C GLN A 87 -6.03 26.54 -6.41
N SER A 88 -6.12 26.61 -7.74
CA SER A 88 -6.69 27.79 -8.41
C SER A 88 -8.17 27.95 -8.09
N MET A 89 -8.94 26.87 -8.00
CA MET A 89 -10.35 26.94 -7.61
C MET A 89 -10.54 27.42 -6.17
N ILE A 90 -9.72 26.91 -5.25
CA ILE A 90 -9.73 27.35 -3.84
C ILE A 90 -9.34 28.83 -3.74
N SER A 91 -8.30 29.25 -4.46
CA SER A 91 -7.83 30.65 -4.46
C SER A 91 -8.84 31.61 -5.10
N ALA A 92 -9.59 31.14 -6.09
CA ALA A 92 -10.70 31.87 -6.69
C ALA A 92 -11.95 31.93 -5.79
N GLY A 93 -11.94 31.27 -4.63
CA GLY A 93 -13.03 31.29 -3.66
C GLY A 93 -14.18 30.33 -3.98
N ASP A 94 -13.94 29.25 -4.74
CA ASP A 94 -14.96 28.22 -4.95
C ASP A 94 -15.36 27.60 -3.59
N PRO A 95 -16.63 27.71 -3.18
CA PRO A 95 -17.05 27.30 -1.84
C PRO A 95 -16.97 25.78 -1.66
N VAL A 96 -17.17 25.01 -2.73
CA VAL A 96 -17.13 23.54 -2.68
C VAL A 96 -15.68 23.06 -2.60
N ALA A 97 -14.79 23.60 -3.43
CA ALA A 97 -13.37 23.28 -3.39
C ALA A 97 -12.76 23.63 -2.02
N THR A 98 -13.13 24.79 -1.47
CA THR A 98 -12.69 25.23 -0.13
C THR A 98 -13.21 24.28 0.96
N GLN A 99 -14.49 23.91 0.93
CA GLN A 99 -15.06 22.97 1.90
C GLN A 99 -14.39 21.59 1.82
N LEU A 100 -14.12 21.09 0.61
CA LEU A 100 -13.40 19.83 0.42
C LEU A 100 -11.99 19.93 0.98
N PHE A 101 -11.27 21.02 0.70
CA PHE A 101 -9.92 21.23 1.21
C PHE A 101 -9.87 21.20 2.73
N GLU A 102 -10.83 21.82 3.41
CA GLU A 102 -10.96 21.75 4.87
C GLU A 102 -11.30 20.33 5.36
N LYS A 103 -12.29 19.67 4.74
CA LYS A 103 -12.69 18.29 5.09
C LYS A 103 -11.53 17.32 5.02
N PHE A 104 -10.67 17.45 4.01
CA PHE A 104 -9.50 16.59 3.78
C PHE A 104 -8.21 17.17 4.39
N LYS A 105 -8.33 17.91 5.50
CA LYS A 105 -7.19 18.38 6.34
C LYS A 105 -6.15 19.18 5.55
N ARG A 106 -6.61 19.97 4.58
CA ARG A 106 -5.79 20.82 3.71
C ARG A 106 -4.72 20.06 2.94
N LYS A 107 -4.98 18.79 2.62
CA LYS A 107 -4.15 18.01 1.70
C LYS A 107 -4.34 18.55 0.29
N LYS A 108 -3.23 19.02 -0.31
CA LYS A 108 -3.24 19.55 -1.67
C LYS A 108 -3.33 18.40 -2.67
N MET A 109 -4.33 18.45 -3.54
CA MET A 109 -4.37 17.62 -4.74
C MET A 109 -3.37 18.21 -5.75
N PRO A 110 -2.41 17.42 -6.25
CA PRO A 110 -1.47 17.88 -7.27
C PRO A 110 -2.20 18.39 -8.52
N ASP A 111 -1.60 19.35 -9.20
CA ASP A 111 -2.10 19.79 -10.50
C ASP A 111 -1.80 18.71 -11.56
N HIS A 112 -2.74 18.51 -12.48
CA HIS A 112 -2.63 17.50 -13.53
C HIS A 112 -2.64 18.16 -14.90
N ASP A 113 -1.54 17.99 -15.63
CA ASP A 113 -1.41 18.44 -17.02
C ASP A 113 -2.17 17.48 -17.95
N LEU A 114 -3.50 17.59 -17.93
CA LEU A 114 -4.42 16.85 -18.78
C LEU A 114 -5.22 17.83 -19.63
N SER A 115 -5.35 17.54 -20.92
CA SER A 115 -6.31 18.22 -21.78
C SER A 115 -7.75 17.94 -21.31
N PRO A 116 -8.73 18.81 -21.63
CA PRO A 116 -10.13 18.57 -21.30
C PRO A 116 -10.64 17.21 -21.79
N ASP A 117 -10.21 16.76 -22.96
CA ASP A 117 -10.62 15.46 -23.53
C ASP A 117 -10.01 14.27 -22.79
N GLU A 118 -8.77 14.37 -22.29
CA GLU A 118 -8.17 13.35 -21.43
C GLU A 118 -8.86 13.29 -20.07
N VAL A 119 -9.23 14.45 -19.50
CA VAL A 119 -10.03 14.47 -18.27
C VAL A 119 -11.40 13.81 -18.48
N LYS A 120 -12.07 14.05 -19.61
CA LYS A 120 -13.35 13.39 -19.93
C LYS A 120 -13.19 11.87 -20.05
N GLN A 121 -12.12 11.39 -20.70
CA GLN A 121 -11.81 9.96 -20.77
C GLN A 121 -11.57 9.36 -19.37
N LEU A 122 -10.85 10.07 -18.51
CA LEU A 122 -10.61 9.66 -17.13
C LEU A 122 -11.92 9.63 -16.31
N LEU A 123 -12.77 10.64 -16.45
CA LEU A 123 -14.07 10.70 -15.78
C LEU A 123 -15.00 9.57 -16.25
N ALA A 124 -15.03 9.28 -17.55
CA ALA A 124 -15.81 8.19 -18.11
C ALA A 124 -15.35 6.84 -17.53
N PHE A 125 -14.03 6.61 -17.45
CA PHE A 125 -13.47 5.42 -16.81
C PHE A 125 -13.90 5.28 -15.34
N ILE A 126 -13.81 6.36 -14.55
CA ILE A 126 -14.24 6.38 -13.14
C ILE A 126 -15.75 6.08 -13.03
N GLN A 127 -16.57 6.67 -13.90
CA GLN A 127 -18.03 6.47 -13.91
C GLN A 127 -18.44 5.04 -14.29
N GLN A 128 -17.63 4.36 -15.10
CA GLN A 128 -17.82 2.94 -15.44
C GLN A 128 -17.42 1.98 -14.30
N GLY A 129 -17.02 2.50 -13.14
CA GLY A 129 -16.63 1.71 -11.98
C GLY A 129 -15.14 1.82 -11.62
N GLY A 130 -14.37 2.61 -12.37
CA GLY A 130 -12.94 2.78 -12.13
C GLY A 130 -12.13 1.55 -12.56
N PRO A 131 -10.95 1.29 -11.95
CA PRO A 131 -10.24 0.04 -12.21
C PRO A 131 -11.19 -1.11 -11.90
N VAL A 132 -11.20 -2.13 -12.78
CA VAL A 132 -11.94 -3.37 -12.53
C VAL A 132 -11.32 -4.02 -11.31
N GLU A 133 -11.76 -3.59 -10.15
CA GLU A 133 -11.33 -4.13 -8.88
C GLU A 133 -12.00 -5.50 -8.81
N LYS A 134 -11.21 -6.55 -9.09
CA LYS A 134 -11.62 -7.92 -8.81
C LYS A 134 -12.23 -7.89 -7.41
N PRO A 135 -13.50 -8.32 -7.24
CA PRO A 135 -14.24 -8.20 -6.00
C PRO A 135 -13.32 -8.52 -4.84
N ILE A 136 -13.33 -7.65 -3.82
CA ILE A 136 -12.68 -7.99 -2.57
C ILE A 136 -13.38 -9.29 -2.14
N ASP A 137 -12.62 -10.39 -2.12
CA ASP A 137 -13.08 -11.60 -1.46
C ASP A 137 -13.14 -11.23 0.03
N ASP A 138 -14.25 -10.60 0.43
CA ASP A 138 -14.62 -10.24 1.80
C ASP A 138 -14.98 -11.49 2.61
N LYS A 139 -14.51 -12.66 2.15
CA LYS A 139 -14.52 -13.88 2.94
C LYS A 139 -13.87 -13.54 4.29
N PRO A 140 -14.57 -13.78 5.41
CA PRO A 140 -14.02 -13.47 6.71
C PRO A 140 -12.84 -14.41 6.99
N ALA A 141 -11.82 -13.91 7.68
CA ALA A 141 -10.65 -14.70 8.06
C ALA A 141 -11.02 -15.94 8.89
N THR A 142 -12.15 -15.89 9.60
CA THR A 142 -12.71 -17.03 10.35
C THR A 142 -13.16 -18.19 9.47
N ALA A 143 -13.42 -17.95 8.18
CA ALA A 143 -13.79 -18.97 7.20
C ALA A 143 -12.58 -19.51 6.42
N ALA A 144 -11.36 -19.13 6.78
CA ALA A 144 -10.16 -19.61 6.12
C ALA A 144 -9.91 -21.10 6.39
N THR A 145 -9.56 -21.83 5.33
CA THR A 145 -9.07 -23.20 5.41
C THR A 145 -7.62 -23.23 5.91
N PRO A 146 -7.15 -24.37 6.46
CA PRO A 146 -5.75 -24.53 6.85
C PRO A 146 -4.77 -24.25 5.70
N GLN A 147 -5.15 -24.60 4.46
CA GLN A 147 -4.33 -24.38 3.27
C GLN A 147 -4.17 -22.89 2.95
N GLU A 148 -5.24 -22.09 3.09
CA GLU A 148 -5.19 -20.63 2.88
C GLU A 148 -4.35 -19.94 3.97
N ILE A 149 -4.42 -20.42 5.21
CA ILE A 149 -3.59 -19.92 6.32
C ILE A 149 -2.11 -20.24 6.05
N GLN A 150 -1.80 -21.48 5.62
CA GLN A 150 -0.44 -21.88 5.28
C GLN A 150 0.10 -21.05 4.10
N LEU A 151 -0.71 -20.83 3.07
CA LEU A 151 -0.35 -19.95 1.96
C LEU A 151 0.00 -18.55 2.48
N GLY A 152 -0.81 -17.98 3.37
CA GLY A 152 -0.52 -16.69 3.99
C GLY A 152 0.80 -16.65 4.72
N GLN A 153 1.13 -17.71 5.46
CA GLN A 153 2.41 -17.86 6.14
C GLN A 153 3.58 -17.91 5.13
N GLU A 154 3.46 -18.69 4.06
CA GLU A 154 4.51 -18.83 3.04
C GLU A 154 4.78 -17.52 2.29
N LEU A 155 3.72 -16.77 1.97
CA LEU A 155 3.82 -15.45 1.34
C LEU A 155 4.44 -14.43 2.29
N PHE A 156 4.05 -14.45 3.57
CA PHE A 156 4.61 -13.56 4.58
C PHE A 156 6.11 -13.79 4.77
N LEU A 157 6.51 -15.06 4.89
CA LEU A 157 7.89 -15.51 5.07
C LEU A 157 8.74 -15.35 3.80
N GLY A 158 8.11 -15.27 2.63
CA GLY A 158 8.80 -15.23 1.35
C GLY A 158 9.30 -16.59 0.87
N SER A 159 8.88 -17.70 1.50
CA SER A 159 9.13 -19.04 0.97
C SER A 159 8.34 -19.29 -0.32
N ARG A 160 7.23 -18.56 -0.49
CA ARG A 160 6.50 -18.44 -1.75
C ARG A 160 6.53 -16.98 -2.22
N PRO A 161 6.95 -16.69 -3.47
CA PRO A 161 6.97 -15.33 -3.98
C PRO A 161 5.55 -14.82 -4.27
N LEU A 162 5.35 -13.52 -4.11
CA LEU A 162 4.14 -12.83 -4.55
C LEU A 162 4.05 -12.82 -6.08
N ALA A 163 2.86 -13.00 -6.62
CA ALA A 163 2.57 -13.09 -8.05
C ALA A 163 3.05 -11.87 -8.82
N ASN A 164 2.89 -10.67 -8.24
CA ASN A 164 3.30 -9.41 -8.86
C ASN A 164 4.72 -8.96 -8.45
N GLY A 165 5.52 -9.84 -7.82
CA GLY A 165 6.95 -9.59 -7.56
C GLY A 165 7.25 -8.56 -6.45
N GLY A 166 6.33 -8.39 -5.49
CA GLY A 166 6.60 -7.64 -4.26
C GLY A 166 7.57 -8.38 -3.32
N PRO A 167 8.31 -7.66 -2.45
CA PRO A 167 9.15 -8.30 -1.44
C PRO A 167 8.28 -9.05 -0.41
N ALA A 168 8.88 -10.00 0.31
CA ALA A 168 8.21 -10.70 1.39
C ALA A 168 7.99 -9.77 2.59
N CYS A 169 6.84 -9.89 3.27
CA CYS A 169 6.49 -9.03 4.39
C CYS A 169 7.49 -9.15 5.55
N ILE A 170 8.01 -10.35 5.81
CA ILE A 170 8.98 -10.63 6.88
C ILE A 170 10.26 -9.80 6.77
N SER A 171 10.62 -9.33 5.57
CA SER A 171 11.83 -8.52 5.37
C SER A 171 11.81 -7.23 6.21
N CYS A 172 10.61 -6.71 6.49
CA CYS A 172 10.41 -5.50 7.28
C CYS A 172 9.58 -5.74 8.54
N HIS A 173 8.62 -6.66 8.51
CA HIS A 173 7.67 -6.90 9.60
C HIS A 173 8.01 -8.16 10.40
N SER A 174 7.68 -8.13 11.69
CA SER A 174 7.68 -9.31 12.55
C SER A 174 6.25 -9.79 12.81
N VAL A 175 6.14 -11.07 13.17
CA VAL A 175 4.90 -11.67 13.69
C VAL A 175 5.27 -12.70 14.76
N GLY A 176 4.60 -12.61 15.90
CA GLY A 176 4.96 -13.33 17.12
C GLY A 176 4.79 -14.84 17.03
N SER A 177 4.00 -15.33 16.07
CA SER A 177 3.86 -16.76 15.77
C SER A 177 5.17 -17.40 15.29
N LEU A 178 6.14 -16.61 14.83
CA LEU A 178 7.45 -17.06 14.37
C LEU A 178 8.53 -17.03 15.46
N GLY A 179 8.16 -16.72 16.71
CA GLY A 179 9.05 -16.67 17.85
C GLY A 179 9.87 -15.37 17.97
N PRO A 180 10.73 -15.26 19.02
CA PRO A 180 11.40 -14.00 19.39
C PRO A 180 12.37 -13.42 18.36
N LEU A 181 12.75 -14.21 17.35
CA LEU A 181 13.72 -13.87 16.31
C LEU A 181 13.10 -13.87 14.90
N GLY A 182 11.77 -14.00 14.81
CA GLY A 182 11.06 -14.42 13.60
C GLY A 182 10.67 -13.33 12.61
N GLY A 183 11.41 -12.22 12.47
CA GLY A 183 11.14 -11.27 11.40
C GLY A 183 11.95 -9.98 11.42
N GLY A 184 11.66 -9.10 10.46
CA GLY A 184 12.29 -7.80 10.34
C GLY A 184 11.87 -6.86 11.47
N SER A 185 12.83 -6.10 12.00
CA SER A 185 12.62 -5.06 13.02
C SER A 185 12.51 -3.65 12.44
N LEU A 186 12.50 -3.54 11.10
CA LEU A 186 12.46 -2.25 10.40
C LEU A 186 11.06 -1.61 10.43
N ALA A 187 10.01 -2.42 10.51
CA ALA A 187 8.62 -1.97 10.55
C ALA A 187 7.87 -2.53 11.78
N LEU A 188 6.59 -2.15 11.91
CA LEU A 188 5.77 -2.47 13.07
C LEU A 188 5.50 -3.98 13.17
N ASP A 189 5.45 -4.50 14.41
CA ASP A 189 5.00 -5.87 14.68
C ASP A 189 3.52 -6.03 14.29
N LEU A 190 3.26 -7.04 13.45
CA LEU A 190 1.92 -7.35 12.92
C LEU A 190 1.17 -8.42 13.72
N THR A 191 1.74 -8.95 14.80
CA THR A 191 1.09 -9.96 15.67
C THR A 191 -0.34 -9.57 16.00
N GLN A 192 -0.57 -8.34 16.44
CA GLN A 192 -1.90 -7.87 16.84
C GLN A 192 -2.57 -6.98 15.79
N VAL A 193 -2.22 -7.13 14.51
CA VAL A 193 -2.77 -6.26 13.46
C VAL A 193 -4.24 -6.56 13.19
N TYR A 194 -4.66 -7.83 13.30
CA TYR A 194 -6.05 -8.22 13.05
C TYR A 194 -6.98 -7.61 14.08
N SER A 195 -6.66 -7.68 15.38
CA SER A 195 -7.45 -7.03 16.44
C SER A 195 -7.52 -5.50 16.31
N ARG A 196 -6.55 -4.86 15.63
CA ARG A 196 -6.51 -3.40 15.45
C ARG A 196 -7.32 -2.91 14.25
N TYR A 197 -7.36 -3.70 13.18
CA TYR A 197 -7.97 -3.31 11.91
C TYR A 197 -9.29 -4.02 11.62
N GLU A 198 -9.56 -5.12 12.32
CA GLU A 198 -10.69 -6.01 12.06
C GLU A 198 -10.67 -6.54 10.60
N ASP A 199 -11.66 -7.33 10.21
CA ASP A 199 -11.58 -8.11 8.97
C ASP A 199 -11.55 -7.23 7.70
N ALA A 200 -12.53 -6.33 7.57
CA ALA A 200 -12.66 -5.44 6.43
C ALA A 200 -11.53 -4.39 6.39
N GLY A 201 -11.16 -3.84 7.54
CA GLY A 201 -10.08 -2.86 7.63
C GLY A 201 -8.72 -3.45 7.27
N LEU A 202 -8.44 -4.70 7.66
CA LEU A 202 -7.19 -5.36 7.30
C LEU A 202 -7.15 -5.74 5.81
N SER A 203 -8.28 -6.19 5.26
CA SER A 203 -8.42 -6.46 3.82
C SER A 203 -8.09 -5.21 2.98
N LYS A 204 -8.63 -4.05 3.39
CA LYS A 204 -8.33 -2.76 2.75
C LYS A 204 -6.87 -2.34 2.94
N ALA A 205 -6.32 -2.53 4.14
CA ALA A 205 -4.94 -2.16 4.45
C ALA A 205 -3.92 -2.94 3.62
N LEU A 206 -4.14 -4.24 3.40
CA LEU A 206 -3.28 -5.10 2.60
C LEU A 206 -3.31 -4.74 1.11
N ARG A 207 -4.49 -4.45 0.55
CA ARG A 207 -4.63 -4.16 -0.89
C ARG A 207 -4.24 -2.72 -1.25
N LYS A 208 -4.66 -1.75 -0.45
CA LYS A 208 -4.49 -0.32 -0.79
C LYS A 208 -3.18 0.28 -0.26
N THR A 209 -2.48 -0.41 0.63
CA THR A 209 -1.18 -0.03 1.23
C THR A 209 -1.01 1.49 1.46
N GLY A 210 -1.85 2.07 2.32
CA GLY A 210 -1.87 3.52 2.59
C GLY A 210 -0.66 4.10 3.32
N PHE A 211 0.37 3.29 3.63
CA PHE A 211 1.55 3.69 4.40
C PHE A 211 2.69 4.12 3.47
N ASN A 212 3.39 5.22 3.76
CA ASN A 212 4.36 5.85 2.85
C ASN A 212 5.37 4.89 2.21
N ILE A 213 6.00 4.01 3.00
CA ILE A 213 7.00 3.06 2.48
C ILE A 213 6.33 1.91 1.70
N MET A 214 5.23 1.37 2.24
CA MET A 214 4.52 0.25 1.61
C MET A 214 3.89 0.64 0.28
N ARG A 215 3.41 1.89 0.17
CA ARG A 215 2.81 2.43 -1.06
C ARG A 215 3.78 2.38 -2.23
N GLU A 216 5.00 2.90 -2.06
CA GLU A 216 6.02 2.92 -3.12
C GLU A 216 6.41 1.51 -3.58
N ILE A 217 6.32 0.52 -2.68
CA ILE A 217 6.70 -0.86 -2.95
C ILE A 217 5.57 -1.64 -3.64
N TYR A 218 4.34 -1.51 -3.17
CA TYR A 218 3.23 -2.39 -3.56
C TYR A 218 2.19 -1.75 -4.48
N VAL A 219 2.12 -0.41 -4.62
CA VAL A 219 1.31 0.21 -5.69
C VAL A 219 1.73 -0.27 -7.09
N PRO A 220 3.02 -0.31 -7.46
CA PRO A 220 3.41 -0.85 -8.77
C PRO A 220 3.29 -2.38 -8.86
N ARG A 221 3.06 -3.07 -7.74
CA ARG A 221 3.08 -4.55 -7.61
C ARG A 221 1.98 -5.01 -6.63
N PRO A 222 0.70 -4.81 -6.96
CA PRO A 222 -0.40 -4.99 -6.02
C PRO A 222 -0.55 -6.45 -5.60
N LEU A 223 -1.11 -6.71 -4.43
CA LEU A 223 -1.48 -8.06 -4.03
C LEU A 223 -2.72 -8.54 -4.82
N THR A 224 -2.74 -9.80 -5.19
CA THR A 224 -3.98 -10.42 -5.71
C THR A 224 -5.01 -10.58 -4.58
N GLY A 225 -6.28 -10.82 -4.92
CA GLY A 225 -7.33 -11.08 -3.93
C GLY A 225 -7.03 -12.31 -3.05
N GLU A 226 -6.56 -13.38 -3.69
CA GLU A 226 -6.19 -14.62 -3.00
C GLU A 226 -5.02 -14.40 -2.02
N GLU A 227 -3.96 -13.71 -2.45
CA GLU A 227 -2.81 -13.41 -1.58
C GLU A 227 -3.19 -12.52 -0.41
N ALA A 228 -4.00 -11.47 -0.66
CA ALA A 228 -4.47 -10.58 0.40
C ALA A 228 -5.35 -11.34 1.41
N PHE A 229 -6.24 -12.23 0.95
CA PHE A 229 -7.05 -13.06 1.83
C PHE A 229 -6.19 -14.04 2.66
N ALA A 230 -5.25 -14.73 2.01
CA ALA A 230 -4.34 -15.67 2.68
C ALA A 230 -3.50 -14.97 3.76
N LEU A 231 -2.92 -13.81 3.44
CA LEU A 231 -2.18 -12.99 4.41
C LEU A 231 -3.06 -12.55 5.58
N LYS A 232 -4.30 -12.10 5.31
CA LYS A 232 -5.28 -11.76 6.35
C LYS A 232 -5.57 -12.95 7.27
N ALA A 233 -5.78 -14.13 6.69
CA ALA A 233 -6.07 -15.36 7.43
C ALA A 233 -4.90 -15.79 8.34
N PHE A 234 -3.67 -15.70 7.83
CA PHE A 234 -2.48 -15.95 8.63
C PHE A 234 -2.32 -14.95 9.79
N LEU A 235 -2.52 -13.66 9.52
CA LEU A 235 -2.44 -12.61 10.54
C LEU A 235 -3.54 -12.75 11.61
N TYR A 236 -4.74 -13.20 11.24
CA TYR A 236 -5.79 -13.57 12.19
C TYR A 236 -5.34 -14.71 13.12
N GLN A 237 -4.76 -15.77 12.57
CA GLN A 237 -4.25 -16.89 13.38
C GLN A 237 -3.12 -16.44 14.32
N ALA A 238 -2.19 -15.62 13.82
CA ALA A 238 -1.09 -15.09 14.60
C ALA A 238 -1.56 -14.18 15.75
N ASP A 239 -2.60 -13.38 15.54
CA ASP A 239 -3.22 -12.54 16.57
C ASP A 239 -3.77 -13.38 17.72
N ARG A 240 -4.51 -14.45 17.40
CA ARG A 240 -5.02 -15.38 18.42
C ARG A 240 -3.91 -16.08 19.20
N GLN A 241 -2.86 -16.54 18.52
CA GLN A 241 -1.70 -17.17 19.17
C GLN A 241 -0.92 -16.16 20.05
N GLY A 242 -0.81 -14.91 19.60
CA GLY A 242 -0.19 -13.81 20.36
C GLY A 242 -0.97 -13.46 21.63
N GLN A 243 -2.31 -13.47 21.57
CA GLN A 243 -3.15 -13.24 22.75
C GLN A 243 -2.99 -14.34 23.81
N GLU A 244 -2.92 -15.60 23.40
CA GLU A 244 -2.69 -16.74 24.32
C GLU A 244 -1.30 -16.64 25.01
N SER A 245 -0.24 -16.36 24.25
CA SER A 245 1.12 -16.27 24.78
C SER A 245 1.32 -15.08 25.73
N THR A 246 0.76 -13.90 25.40
CA THR A 246 0.80 -12.74 26.31
C THR A 246 0.01 -12.97 27.59
N GLY A 247 -1.10 -13.71 27.52
CA GLY A 247 -1.86 -14.15 28.69
C GLY A 247 -1.05 -15.07 29.60
N PHE A 248 -0.32 -16.03 29.03
CA PHE A 248 0.56 -16.92 29.78
C PHE A 248 1.74 -16.17 30.43
N GLN A 249 2.40 -15.27 29.69
CA GLN A 249 3.52 -14.49 30.24
C GLN A 249 3.11 -13.60 31.40
N LYS A 250 1.95 -12.92 31.32
CA LYS A 250 1.42 -12.15 32.45
C LYS A 250 1.21 -13.03 33.67
N LYS A 251 0.58 -14.19 33.52
CA LYS A 251 0.37 -15.15 34.63
C LYS A 251 1.70 -15.60 35.24
N PHE A 252 2.69 -15.92 34.42
CA PHE A 252 4.01 -16.31 34.90
C PHE A 252 4.71 -15.20 35.70
N VAL A 253 4.69 -13.95 35.20
CA VAL A 253 5.27 -12.80 35.91
C VAL A 253 4.55 -12.54 37.23
N PHE A 254 3.22 -12.54 37.24
CA PHE A 254 2.44 -12.34 38.48
C PHE A 254 2.65 -13.47 39.49
N LEU A 255 2.73 -14.73 39.02
CA LEU A 255 3.03 -15.88 39.88
C LEU A 255 4.46 -15.79 40.45
N GLY A 256 5.43 -15.39 39.63
CA GLY A 256 6.83 -15.23 40.03
C GLY A 256 7.00 -14.10 41.05
N VAL A 257 6.44 -12.93 40.79
CA VAL A 257 6.45 -11.80 41.74
C VAL A 257 5.70 -12.15 43.02
N GLY A 258 4.51 -12.75 42.91
CA GLY A 258 3.71 -13.19 44.06
C GLY A 258 4.45 -14.23 44.91
N GLY A 259 5.06 -15.22 44.28
CA GLY A 259 5.87 -16.24 44.95
C GLY A 259 7.11 -15.65 45.62
N CYS A 260 7.80 -14.71 44.97
CA CYS A 260 8.95 -14.01 45.53
C CYS A 260 8.56 -13.19 46.77
N VAL A 261 7.48 -12.41 46.69
CA VAL A 261 6.96 -11.63 47.82
C VAL A 261 6.57 -12.53 48.99
N LEU A 262 5.87 -13.63 48.72
CA LEU A 262 5.47 -14.60 49.75
C LEU A 262 6.69 -15.26 50.40
N PHE A 263 7.67 -15.66 49.61
CA PHE A 263 8.91 -16.25 50.11
C PHE A 263 9.71 -15.28 50.97
N LEU A 264 9.90 -14.04 50.51
CA LEU A 264 10.59 -12.99 51.27
C LEU A 264 9.83 -12.64 52.56
N GLY A 265 8.50 -12.59 52.51
CA GLY A 265 7.66 -12.38 53.70
C GLY A 265 7.79 -13.50 54.73
N LEU A 266 7.80 -14.77 54.30
CA LEU A 266 8.03 -15.93 55.16
C LEU A 266 9.44 -15.94 55.77
N MET A 267 10.44 -15.53 55.00
CA MET A 267 11.81 -15.36 55.49
C MET A 267 11.88 -14.27 56.57
N ASP A 268 11.27 -13.11 56.36
CA ASP A 268 11.25 -12.01 57.34
C ASP A 268 10.54 -12.44 58.64
N LEU A 269 9.38 -13.10 58.54
CA LEU A 269 8.66 -13.63 59.70
C LEU A 269 9.49 -14.66 60.48
N SER A 270 10.17 -15.56 59.78
CA SER A 270 11.05 -16.57 60.38
C SER A 270 12.24 -15.92 61.10
N TRP A 271 12.84 -14.89 60.50
CA TRP A 271 13.93 -14.13 61.10
C TRP A 271 13.49 -13.34 62.34
N ARG A 272 12.34 -12.67 62.30
CA ARG A 272 11.75 -11.98 63.46
C ARG A 272 11.49 -12.94 64.62
N LYS A 273 11.00 -14.15 64.35
CA LYS A 273 10.75 -15.19 65.38
C LYS A 273 12.05 -15.70 66.00
N ARG A 274 13.13 -15.85 65.21
CA ARG A 274 14.47 -16.20 65.74
C ARG A 274 15.04 -15.09 66.63
N ARG A 275 15.01 -13.82 66.20
CA ARG A 275 15.53 -12.69 67.00
C ARG A 275 14.84 -12.55 68.36
N LYS A 276 13.52 -12.80 68.44
CA LYS A 276 12.79 -12.80 69.72
C LYS A 276 13.21 -13.91 70.68
N LYS A 277 13.65 -15.08 70.18
CA LYS A 277 14.12 -16.19 71.02
C LYS A 277 15.52 -15.95 71.58
N THR A 278 16.39 -15.27 70.84
CA THR A 278 17.76 -14.94 71.27
C THR A 278 17.84 -13.70 72.17
N ALA A 279 16.80 -12.87 72.22
CA ALA A 279 16.72 -11.67 73.07
C ALA A 279 16.21 -11.94 74.50
N LYS A 280 16.17 -13.19 74.96
CA LYS A 280 15.87 -13.51 76.37
C LYS A 280 17.13 -13.19 77.19
N PRO A 281 17.07 -12.28 78.19
CA PRO A 281 18.25 -11.89 78.94
C PRO A 281 18.77 -13.08 79.76
N SER A 282 20.07 -13.36 79.64
CA SER A 282 20.78 -14.17 80.62
C SER A 282 20.84 -13.37 81.91
N HIS A 283 19.85 -13.55 82.78
CA HIS A 283 19.99 -13.17 84.18
C HIS A 283 21.08 -14.04 84.79
N GLY A 284 22.31 -13.51 84.80
CA GLY A 284 23.28 -13.84 85.82
C GLY A 284 22.72 -13.40 87.17
N GLY A 285 22.47 -14.37 88.04
CA GLY A 285 22.29 -14.17 89.47
C GLY A 285 23.42 -14.91 90.16
N LEU A 286 24.37 -14.13 90.68
CA LEU A 286 25.42 -14.56 91.60
C LEU A 286 24.78 -15.13 92.87
N SER A 287 25.20 -16.32 93.26
CA SER A 287 25.30 -16.79 94.65
C SER A 287 26.17 -18.03 94.68
#